data_AF-A0A7I8DBV3-F1
#
_entry.id   AF-A0A7I8DBV3-F1
#
_cell.length_a   1.000
_cell.length_b   1.000
_cell.length_c   1.000
_cell.angle_alpha   90.00
_cell.angle_beta   90.00
_cell.angle_gamma   90.00
#
_symmetry.space_group_name_H-M   'P 1'
#
loop_
_entity.id
_entity.type
_entity.pdbx_description
1 polymer ?
#
loop_
_entity_poly.entity_id
_entity_poly.type
_entity_poly.pdbx_seq_one_letter_code
_entity_poly.pdbx_strand_id
1 'polypeptide(L)'
;MNQAGEKGFTLVELVISLFVISVIVAISLPHLKAVGEKAQATACEGNRKLIRSQMDNYYFTERGWPNGLEDLVSKKYLQTLPVCPQGGTYAMSVANEEAVVTCSKHPDSTTAK
;
A
#
# COMPACT_ATOMS: atom_id res chain seq x y z
N MET A 1 33.96 41.68 34.54
CA MET A 1 33.69 40.22 34.53
C MET A 1 32.22 40.06 34.15
N ASN A 2 31.93 39.82 32.87
CA ASN A 2 30.56 39.66 32.39
C ASN A 2 30.02 38.30 32.85
N GLN A 3 29.19 38.29 33.89
CA GLN A 3 28.38 37.12 34.23
C GLN A 3 27.09 37.18 33.42
N ALA A 4 27.08 36.47 32.29
CA ALA A 4 25.85 36.14 31.60
C ALA A 4 25.09 35.13 32.48
N GLY A 5 24.01 35.59 33.13
CA GLY A 5 23.19 34.74 33.99
C GLY A 5 22.59 33.60 33.17
N GLU A 6 23.00 32.38 33.49
CA GLU A 6 22.45 31.16 32.92
C GLU A 6 21.00 30.99 33.42
N LYS A 7 20.03 31.34 32.57
CA LYS A 7 18.61 31.11 32.84
C LYS A 7 18.28 29.64 32.57
N GLY A 8 18.05 28.86 33.63
CA GLY A 8 17.58 27.48 33.53
C GLY A 8 16.10 27.39 33.13
N PHE A 9 15.73 26.30 32.47
CA PHE A 9 14.33 25.96 32.14
C PHE A 9 13.50 25.78 33.41
N THR A 10 12.27 26.32 33.44
CA THR A 10 11.34 26.11 34.56
C THR A 10 10.53 24.83 34.38
N LEU A 11 10.12 24.17 35.47
CA LEU A 11 9.26 22.99 35.42
C LEU A 11 7.91 23.28 34.72
N VAL A 12 7.37 24.48 34.94
CA VAL A 12 6.10 24.93 34.34
C VAL A 12 6.20 24.99 32.82
N GLU A 13 7.33 25.45 32.29
CA GLU A 13 7.57 25.62 30.86
C GLU A 13 7.68 24.28 30.13
N LEU A 14 8.24 23.27 30.79
CA LEU A 14 8.24 21.89 30.30
C LEU A 14 6.80 21.31 30.28
N VAL A 15 6.02 21.55 31.33
CA VAL A 15 4.63 21.04 31.42
C VAL A 15 3.73 21.65 30.34
N ILE A 16 3.80 22.96 30.12
CA ILE A 16 3.04 23.64 29.06
C ILE A 16 3.45 23.11 27.67
N SER A 17 4.74 22.87 27.46
CA SER A 17 5.24 22.35 26.20
C SER A 17 4.72 20.94 25.90
N LEU A 18 4.73 20.03 26.89
CA LEU A 18 4.17 18.69 26.75
C LEU A 18 2.66 18.72 26.50
N PHE A 19 1.95 19.65 27.14
CA PHE A 19 0.53 19.86 26.91
C PHE A 19 0.26 20.21 25.43
N VAL A 20 0.98 21.19 24.86
CA VAL A 20 0.79 21.60 23.46
C VAL A 20 1.17 20.46 22.49
N ILE A 21 2.30 19.78 22.70
CA ILE A 21 2.73 18.66 21.84
C ILE A 21 1.71 17.53 21.87
N SER A 22 1.13 17.22 23.03
CA SER A 22 0.13 16.14 23.16
C SER A 22 -1.12 16.41 22.31
N VAL A 23 -1.59 17.65 22.26
CA VAL A 23 -2.76 18.05 21.46
C VAL A 23 -2.45 17.92 19.97
N ILE A 24 -1.26 18.38 19.52
CA ILE A 24 -0.86 18.27 18.11
C ILE A 24 -0.77 16.79 17.68
N VAL A 25 -0.15 15.94 18.49
CA VAL A 25 0.00 14.50 18.21
C VAL A 25 -1.37 13.81 18.16
N ALA A 26 -2.27 14.12 19.09
CA ALA A 26 -3.60 13.54 19.12
C ALA A 26 -4.40 13.79 17.82
N ILE A 27 -4.27 14.99 17.25
CA ILE A 27 -4.92 15.34 15.97
C ILE A 27 -4.17 14.72 14.77
N SER A 28 -2.84 14.63 14.83
CA SER A 28 -2.02 14.21 13.69
C SER A 28 -2.01 12.70 13.42
N LEU A 29 -2.03 11.87 14.47
CA LEU A 29 -1.94 10.41 14.35
C LEU A 29 -3.05 9.75 13.50
N PRO A 30 -4.35 10.07 13.64
CA PRO A 30 -5.38 9.43 12.82
C PRO A 30 -5.20 9.71 11.32
N HIS A 31 -4.74 10.91 10.97
CA HIS A 31 -4.51 11.30 9.58
C HIS A 31 -3.38 10.48 8.95
N LEU A 32 -2.28 10.24 9.68
CA LEU A 32 -1.16 9.44 9.20
C LEU A 32 -1.56 7.98 8.94
N LYS A 33 -2.40 7.39 9.80
CA LYS A 33 -2.91 6.02 9.62
C LYS A 33 -3.75 5.91 8.35
N ALA A 34 -4.70 6.82 8.15
CA ALA A 34 -5.58 6.82 6.99
C ALA A 34 -4.82 7.01 5.66
N VAL A 35 -3.82 7.90 5.63
CA VAL A 35 -2.97 8.08 4.45
C VAL A 35 -2.14 6.83 4.16
N GLY A 36 -1.61 6.17 5.20
CA GLY A 36 -0.87 4.92 5.06
C GLY A 36 -1.73 3.79 4.46
N GLU A 37 -2.92 3.57 5.00
CA GLU A 37 -3.87 2.57 4.49
C GLU A 37 -4.26 2.85 3.03
N LYS A 38 -4.54 4.11 2.70
CA LYS A 38 -4.83 4.52 1.32
C LYS A 38 -3.65 4.27 0.38
N ALA A 39 -2.42 4.61 0.79
CA ALA A 39 -1.23 4.37 0.00
C ALA A 39 -1.02 2.87 -0.27
N GLN A 40 -1.26 2.02 0.73
CA GLN A 40 -1.18 0.57 0.59
C GLN A 40 -2.26 0.02 -0.35
N ALA A 41 -3.48 0.55 -0.29
CA ALA A 41 -4.55 0.20 -1.23
C ALA A 41 -4.20 0.59 -2.67
N THR A 42 -3.68 1.80 -2.89
CA THR A 42 -3.22 2.27 -4.21
C THR A 42 -2.05 1.45 -4.74
N ALA A 43 -1.08 1.09 -3.90
CA ALA A 43 0.02 0.21 -4.29
C ALA A 43 -0.49 -1.20 -4.65
N CYS A 44 -1.46 -1.73 -3.89
CA CYS A 44 -2.09 -3.00 -4.20
C CYS A 44 -2.86 -2.97 -5.53
N GLU A 45 -3.54 -1.87 -5.84
CA GLU A 45 -4.20 -1.66 -7.13
C GLU A 45 -3.18 -1.62 -8.28
N GLY A 46 -2.05 -0.93 -8.09
CA GLY A 46 -0.94 -0.91 -9.05
C GLY A 46 -0.39 -2.30 -9.34
N ASN A 47 -0.17 -3.12 -8.30
CA ASN A 47 0.27 -4.50 -8.45
C ASN A 47 -0.75 -5.35 -9.23
N ARG A 48 -2.06 -5.20 -8.96
CA ARG A 48 -3.11 -5.93 -9.69
C ARG A 48 -3.13 -5.54 -11.18
N LYS A 49 -3.00 -4.25 -11.48
CA LYS A 49 -2.90 -3.74 -12.86
C LYS A 49 -1.66 -4.27 -13.58
N LEU A 50 -0.52 -4.33 -12.89
CA LEU A 50 0.70 -4.92 -13.42
C LEU A 50 0.50 -6.40 -13.76
N ILE A 51 -0.04 -7.19 -12.83
CA ILE A 51 -0.32 -8.61 -13.05
C ILE A 51 -1.26 -8.78 -14.24
N ARG A 52 -2.37 -8.02 -14.30
CA ARG A 52 -3.32 -8.08 -15.41
C ARG A 52 -2.67 -7.77 -16.75
N SER A 53 -1.86 -6.71 -16.82
CA SER A 53 -1.13 -6.38 -18.04
C SER A 53 -0.20 -7.51 -18.49
N GLN A 54 0.43 -8.23 -17.56
CA GLN A 54 1.25 -9.39 -17.91
C GLN A 54 0.43 -10.60 -18.32
N MET A 55 -0.76 -10.80 -17.75
CA MET A 55 -1.69 -11.81 -18.23
C MET A 55 -2.17 -11.51 -19.65
N ASP A 56 -2.43 -10.25 -19.98
CA ASP A 56 -2.80 -9.83 -21.34
C ASP A 56 -1.65 -10.11 -22.33
N ASN A 57 -0.40 -9.78 -21.95
CA ASN A 57 0.78 -10.12 -22.75
C ASN A 57 0.93 -11.63 -22.97
N TYR A 58 0.67 -12.42 -21.93
CA TYR A 58 0.64 -13.88 -22.01
C TYR A 58 -0.44 -14.34 -22.99
N TYR A 59 -1.64 -13.78 -22.91
CA TYR A 59 -2.74 -14.13 -23.81
C TYR A 59 -2.40 -13.85 -25.29
N PHE A 60 -1.77 -12.71 -25.59
CA PHE A 60 -1.38 -12.38 -26.96
C PHE A 60 -0.30 -13.30 -27.52
N THR A 61 0.64 -13.74 -26.68
CA THR A 61 1.79 -14.54 -27.11
C THR A 61 1.48 -16.04 -27.14
N GLU A 62 0.85 -16.54 -26.08
CA GLU A 62 0.57 -17.97 -25.85
C GLU A 62 -0.81 -18.40 -26.35
N ARG A 63 -1.61 -17.45 -26.86
CA ARG A 63 -2.97 -17.68 -27.41
C ARG A 63 -3.96 -18.27 -26.40
N GLY A 64 -3.76 -18.00 -25.11
CA GLY A 64 -4.65 -18.46 -24.04
C GLY A 64 -4.28 -17.83 -22.71
N TRP A 65 -5.17 -17.92 -21.71
CA TRP A 65 -4.89 -17.41 -20.36
C TRP A 65 -3.95 -18.36 -19.59
N PRO A 66 -3.16 -17.85 -18.63
CA PRO A 66 -2.37 -18.71 -17.76
C PRO A 66 -3.28 -19.55 -16.85
N ASN A 67 -2.83 -20.74 -16.44
CA ASN A 67 -3.58 -21.61 -15.52
C ASN A 67 -3.49 -21.13 -14.07
N GLY A 68 -2.45 -20.36 -13.77
CA GLY A 68 -2.21 -19.75 -12.46
C GLY A 68 -1.23 -18.59 -12.57
N LEU A 69 -1.08 -17.83 -11.48
CA LEU A 69 -0.15 -16.69 -11.45
C LEU A 69 1.31 -17.15 -11.50
N GLU A 70 1.58 -18.40 -11.12
CA GLU A 70 2.89 -19.05 -11.18
C GLU A 70 3.39 -19.24 -12.62
N ASP A 71 2.48 -19.37 -13.59
CA ASP A 71 2.83 -19.48 -15.02
C ASP A 71 3.49 -18.18 -15.51
N LEU A 72 3.06 -17.03 -14.98
CA LEU A 72 3.64 -15.73 -15.32
C LEU A 72 5.10 -15.63 -14.86
N VAL A 73 5.43 -16.23 -13.72
CA VAL A 73 6.81 -16.27 -13.20
C VAL A 73 7.63 -17.28 -13.99
N SER A 74 7.10 -18.48 -14.19
CA SER A 74 7.78 -19.58 -14.88
C SER A 74 8.13 -19.23 -16.34
N LYS A 75 7.22 -18.53 -17.03
CA LYS A 75 7.44 -18.03 -18.41
C LYS A 75 8.07 -16.63 -18.48
N LYS A 76 8.53 -16.08 -17.36
CA LYS A 76 9.25 -14.80 -17.27
C LYS A 76 8.47 -13.55 -17.70
N TYR A 77 7.14 -13.57 -17.64
CA TYR A 77 6.32 -12.36 -17.74
C TYR A 77 6.39 -11.52 -16.45
N LEU A 78 6.64 -12.18 -15.31
CA LEU A 78 6.98 -11.57 -14.03
C LEU A 78 8.30 -12.15 -13.51
N GLN A 79 9.11 -11.30 -12.89
CA GLN A 79 10.33 -11.76 -12.19
C GLN A 79 9.95 -12.49 -10.89
N THR A 80 9.02 -11.91 -10.16
CA THR A 80 8.48 -12.43 -8.90
C THR A 80 7.04 -11.99 -8.78
N LEU A 81 6.20 -12.76 -8.09
CA LEU A 81 4.87 -12.29 -7.76
C LEU A 81 4.97 -11.14 -6.74
N PRO A 82 4.37 -9.97 -7.01
CA PRO A 82 4.41 -8.87 -6.05
C PRO A 82 3.66 -9.25 -4.79
N VAL A 83 4.10 -8.70 -3.65
CA VAL A 83 3.45 -8.90 -2.35
C VAL A 83 2.54 -7.70 -2.08
N CYS A 84 1.32 -7.96 -1.60
CA CYS A 84 0.45 -6.89 -1.15
C CYS A 84 1.07 -6.22 0.10
N PRO A 85 1.11 -4.88 0.19
CA PRO A 85 1.68 -4.19 1.36
C PRO A 85 1.02 -4.52 2.70
N GLN A 86 -0.20 -5.07 2.67
CA GLN A 86 -0.98 -5.54 3.83
C GLN A 86 -0.90 -7.07 4.03
N GLY A 87 0.01 -7.75 3.35
CA GLY A 87 0.17 -9.22 3.44
C GLY A 87 -0.94 -10.02 2.76
N GLY A 88 -1.74 -9.39 1.88
CA GLY A 88 -2.72 -10.08 1.05
C GLY A 88 -2.10 -10.91 -0.07
N THR A 89 -2.82 -11.94 -0.47
CA THR A 89 -2.52 -12.80 -1.63
C THR A 89 -3.31 -12.33 -2.85
N TYR A 90 -2.72 -12.53 -4.04
CA TYR A 90 -3.38 -12.28 -5.31
C TYR A 90 -3.96 -13.59 -5.86
N ALA A 91 -5.15 -13.50 -6.45
CA ALA A 91 -5.77 -14.60 -7.18
C ALA A 91 -6.21 -14.10 -8.55
N MET A 92 -6.27 -15.02 -9.51
CA MET A 92 -6.81 -14.73 -10.85
C MET A 92 -8.07 -15.53 -11.09
N SER A 93 -9.02 -14.90 -11.79
CA SER A 93 -10.24 -15.54 -12.29
C SER A 93 -10.48 -15.06 -13.71
N VAL A 94 -10.79 -15.98 -14.61
CA VAL A 94 -11.12 -15.66 -16.00
C VAL A 94 -12.61 -15.91 -16.19
N ALA A 95 -13.35 -14.89 -16.62
CA ALA A 95 -14.76 -14.98 -16.94
C ALA A 95 -15.03 -14.24 -18.24
N ASN A 96 -15.78 -14.85 -19.17
CA ASN A 96 -16.14 -14.24 -20.47
C ASN A 96 -14.93 -13.67 -21.24
N GLU A 97 -13.84 -14.44 -21.32
CA GLU A 97 -12.57 -14.03 -21.94
C GLU A 97 -11.90 -12.80 -21.29
N GLU A 98 -12.34 -12.40 -20.10
CA GLU A 98 -11.72 -11.31 -19.34
C GLU A 98 -11.00 -11.85 -18.10
N ALA A 99 -9.71 -11.51 -17.96
CA ALA A 99 -8.93 -11.85 -16.78
C ALA A 99 -9.07 -10.80 -15.67
N VAL A 100 -9.60 -11.22 -14.53
CA VAL A 100 -9.71 -10.38 -13.33
C VAL A 100 -8.69 -10.87 -12.29
N VAL A 101 -7.92 -9.92 -11.75
CA VAL A 101 -6.98 -10.18 -10.64
C VAL A 101 -7.59 -9.62 -9.37
N THR A 102 -7.76 -10.43 -8.33
CA THR A 102 -8.31 -10.02 -7.03
C THR A 102 -7.26 -10.09 -5.93
N CYS A 103 -7.48 -9.36 -4.83
CA CYS A 103 -6.63 -9.41 -3.64
C CYS A 103 -7.48 -9.76 -2.41
N SER A 104 -6.99 -10.62 -1.52
CA SER A 104 -7.71 -11.03 -0.31
C SER A 104 -7.88 -9.91 0.74
N LYS A 105 -7.12 -8.82 0.65
CA LYS A 105 -7.13 -7.71 1.62
C LYS A 105 -7.72 -6.41 1.10
N HIS A 106 -7.69 -6.19 -0.22
CA HIS A 106 -8.21 -4.97 -0.83
C HIS A 106 -9.29 -5.34 -1.84
N PRO A 107 -10.55 -4.94 -1.60
CA PRO A 107 -11.60 -5.11 -2.58
C PRO A 107 -11.27 -4.31 -3.84
N ASP A 108 -11.71 -4.82 -4.97
CA ASP A 108 -11.46 -4.18 -6.25
C ASP A 108 -12.37 -2.97 -6.44
N SER A 109 -11.78 -1.81 -6.73
CA SER A 109 -12.52 -0.58 -7.07
C SER A 109 -13.32 -0.72 -8.37
N THR A 110 -12.99 -1.70 -9.22
CA THR A 110 -13.66 -1.97 -10.50
C THR A 110 -14.95 -2.77 -10.38
N THR A 111 -15.21 -3.44 -9.24
CA THR A 111 -16.46 -4.23 -8.99
C THR A 111 -17.53 -3.44 -8.23
N ALA A 112 -17.29 -2.16 -7.92
CA ALA A 112 -18.20 -1.29 -7.18
C ALA A 112 -18.99 -0.30 -8.07
N LYS A 113 -19.24 -0.67 -9.33
CA LYS A 113 -20.17 0.04 -10.23
C LYS A 113 -21.27 -0.88 -10.72
#